data_AF-A0A9P6KE88-F1
#
_entry.id   AF-A0A9P6KE88-F1
#
_cell.length_a   1.000
_cell.length_b   1.000
_cell.length_c   1.000
_cell.angle_alpha   90.00
_cell.angle_beta   90.00
_cell.angle_gamma   90.00
#
_symmetry.space_group_name_H-M   'P 1'
#
loop_
_entity.id
_entity.type
_entity.pdbx_description
1 polymer ?
#
loop_
_entity_poly.entity_id
_entity_poly.type
_entity_poly.pdbx_seq_one_letter_code
_entity_poly.pdbx_strand_id
1 'polypeptide(L)'
;MSLVQTLHFSKDANASEIMAHPDSFRLRYFQIFTLGQTCRDMLAFAGAKWEDTYPSDWMAEKTTTPFECLPILYIRKDNKELMISECTPIEHYLARQLGFLGKNQYEETLIMSFHSSSSSLLSTFGNFVVWNQPEVRDKCYNYFKQSLLTRWITNHEMHLVDNGSNGHYITLADIKTANVIEIFICQPDGNELAIQFQNSPALWKVYETVTKHPLLADWRSCESFKKLEQNTKLCYKDPRAYVRRPRVVAN
;
A
#
# COMPACT_ATOMS: atom_id res chain seq x y z
N MET A 1 23.20 -21.74 -8.90
CA MET A 1 22.52 -21.17 -10.08
C MET A 1 22.96 -19.73 -10.21
N SER A 2 23.50 -19.34 -11.36
CA SER A 2 24.02 -17.99 -11.61
C SER A 2 22.88 -17.01 -11.93
N LEU A 3 22.87 -15.95 -11.12
CA LEU A 3 22.31 -14.60 -11.25
C LEU A 3 21.32 -14.29 -12.39
N VAL A 4 20.17 -13.75 -11.96
CA VAL A 4 19.14 -13.06 -12.75
C VAL A 4 19.79 -12.12 -13.78
N GLN A 5 19.73 -12.49 -15.07
CA GLN A 5 20.18 -11.65 -16.19
C GLN A 5 19.02 -10.76 -16.65
N THR A 6 18.80 -9.63 -15.98
CA THR A 6 17.78 -8.64 -16.40
C THR A 6 18.41 -7.25 -16.44
N LEU A 7 18.12 -6.50 -17.51
CA LEU A 7 18.71 -5.17 -17.76
C LEU A 7 18.36 -4.13 -16.67
N HIS A 8 17.22 -4.31 -16.01
CA HIS A 8 16.66 -3.35 -15.06
C HIS A 8 16.99 -3.67 -13.59
N PHE A 9 17.66 -4.79 -13.31
CA PHE A 9 18.01 -5.17 -11.94
C PHE A 9 19.51 -5.14 -11.72
N SER A 10 19.89 -4.80 -10.49
CA SER A 10 21.30 -4.63 -10.14
C SER A 10 22.09 -5.92 -10.30
N LYS A 11 23.29 -5.79 -10.86
CA LYS A 11 24.31 -6.85 -10.94
C LYS A 11 25.37 -6.69 -9.86
N ASP A 12 25.12 -5.86 -8.85
CA ASP A 12 26.10 -5.63 -7.79
C ASP A 12 26.35 -6.94 -7.04
N ALA A 13 27.63 -7.33 -6.95
CA ALA A 13 28.03 -8.55 -6.24
C ALA A 13 27.62 -8.52 -4.76
N ASN A 14 27.39 -7.32 -4.19
CA ASN A 14 26.95 -7.11 -2.82
C ASN A 14 25.43 -6.95 -2.70
N ALA A 15 24.64 -7.29 -3.73
CA ALA A 15 23.20 -7.06 -3.71
C ALA A 15 22.52 -7.71 -2.49
N SER A 16 22.92 -8.93 -2.13
CA SER A 16 22.41 -9.63 -0.95
C SER A 16 22.71 -8.88 0.36
N GLU A 17 23.90 -8.29 0.47
CA GLU A 17 24.35 -7.55 1.65
C GLU A 17 23.61 -6.22 1.80
N ILE A 18 23.41 -5.50 0.70
CA ILE A 18 22.63 -4.26 0.67
C ILE A 18 21.19 -4.54 1.10
N MET A 19 20.58 -5.63 0.61
CA MET A 19 19.22 -6.00 0.99
C MET A 19 19.10 -6.43 2.45
N ALA A 20 20.09 -7.14 2.99
CA ALA A 20 20.06 -7.65 4.36
C ALA A 20 20.30 -6.55 5.41
N HIS A 21 21.12 -5.55 5.09
CA HIS A 21 21.58 -4.55 6.04
C HIS A 21 21.57 -3.14 5.43
N PRO A 22 20.39 -2.60 5.07
CA PRO A 22 20.27 -1.28 4.46
C PRO A 22 20.45 -0.14 5.45
N ASP A 23 21.04 0.98 5.00
CA ASP A 23 21.18 2.21 5.79
C ASP A 23 19.93 3.09 5.71
N SER A 24 19.26 3.06 4.56
CA SER A 24 18.04 3.83 4.31
C SER A 24 17.25 3.33 3.12
N PHE A 25 16.04 3.85 2.99
CA PHE A 25 15.12 3.53 1.91
C PHE A 25 14.70 4.79 1.15
N ARG A 26 14.29 4.64 -0.10
CA ARG A 26 13.49 5.66 -0.79
C ARG A 26 12.34 4.99 -1.51
N LEU A 27 11.13 5.36 -1.16
CA LEU A 27 9.93 4.93 -1.85
C LEU A 27 9.63 5.93 -2.97
N ARG A 28 9.45 5.43 -4.19
CA ARG A 28 8.97 6.23 -5.32
C ARG A 28 7.56 5.79 -5.69
N TYR A 29 6.59 6.67 -5.52
CA TYR A 29 5.20 6.41 -5.87
C TYR A 29 4.44 7.70 -6.19
N PHE A 30 3.17 7.61 -6.59
CA PHE A 30 2.32 8.80 -6.67
C PHE A 30 2.05 9.38 -5.27
N GLN A 31 1.80 10.70 -5.19
CA GLN A 31 1.47 11.39 -3.93
C GLN A 31 0.00 11.16 -3.55
N ILE A 32 -0.38 9.89 -3.42
CA ILE A 32 -1.67 9.36 -2.97
C ILE A 32 -1.41 8.08 -2.16
N PHE A 33 -2.40 7.59 -1.42
CA PHE A 33 -2.29 6.39 -0.59
C PHE A 33 -2.06 5.12 -1.43
N THR A 34 -3.13 4.54 -1.98
CA THR A 34 -3.15 3.38 -2.90
C THR A 34 -2.00 2.38 -2.73
N LEU A 35 -1.21 2.09 -3.77
CA LEU A 35 -0.21 1.01 -3.73
C LEU A 35 1.05 1.36 -2.93
N GLY A 36 1.28 2.64 -2.61
CA GLY A 36 2.43 3.07 -1.83
C GLY A 36 2.20 3.07 -0.31
N GLN A 37 0.94 3.14 0.14
CA GLN A 37 0.65 3.47 1.53
C GLN A 37 1.12 2.42 2.53
N THR A 38 0.94 1.13 2.23
CA THR A 38 1.39 0.05 3.12
C THR A 38 2.90 0.10 3.35
N CYS A 39 3.69 0.47 2.33
CA CYS A 39 5.13 0.67 2.47
C CYS A 39 5.46 1.86 3.38
N ARG A 40 4.76 3.00 3.20
CA ARG A 40 4.95 4.19 4.02
C ARG A 40 4.66 3.91 5.49
N ASP A 41 3.55 3.24 5.78
CA ASP A 41 3.16 2.90 7.13
C ASP A 41 4.16 1.94 7.77
N MET A 42 4.65 0.90 7.06
CA MET A 42 5.69 0.01 7.60
C MET A 42 6.99 0.74 7.91
N LEU A 43 7.46 1.60 7.00
CA LEU A 43 8.68 2.37 7.18
C LEU A 43 8.54 3.35 8.37
N ALA A 44 7.39 4.00 8.51
CA ALA A 44 7.08 4.87 9.63
C ALA A 44 6.97 4.09 10.96
N PHE A 45 6.26 2.96 10.98
CA PHE A 45 6.13 2.10 12.16
C PHE A 45 7.49 1.67 12.71
N ALA A 46 8.41 1.31 11.82
CA ALA A 46 9.74 0.86 12.18
C ALA A 46 10.70 2.00 12.54
N GLY A 47 10.28 3.26 12.41
CA GLY A 47 11.18 4.41 12.57
C GLY A 47 12.35 4.39 11.57
N ALA A 48 12.16 3.80 10.39
CA ALA A 48 13.22 3.65 9.41
C ALA A 48 13.71 5.02 8.91
N LYS A 49 14.95 5.09 8.42
CA LYS A 49 15.42 6.25 7.66
C LYS A 49 14.93 6.12 6.22
N TRP A 50 14.01 6.97 5.78
CA TRP A 50 13.47 6.89 4.42
C TRP A 50 13.03 8.22 3.82
N GLU A 51 12.91 8.22 2.49
CA GLU A 51 12.40 9.34 1.70
C GLU A 51 11.17 8.91 0.88
N ASP A 52 10.14 9.75 0.84
CA ASP A 52 8.99 9.60 -0.07
C ASP A 52 9.19 10.51 -1.28
N THR A 53 9.29 9.92 -2.47
CA THR A 53 9.55 10.66 -3.71
C THR A 53 8.47 10.40 -4.73
N TYR A 54 8.21 11.41 -5.56
CA TYR A 54 7.11 11.38 -6.52
C TYR A 54 7.64 11.59 -7.94
N PRO A 55 7.05 10.97 -8.97
CA PRO A 55 7.38 11.30 -10.35
C PRO A 55 7.00 12.76 -10.63
N SER A 56 7.90 13.47 -11.32
CA SER A 56 7.70 14.84 -11.77
C SER A 56 6.88 14.87 -13.05
N ASP A 57 7.22 13.99 -13.99
CA ASP A 57 6.47 13.69 -15.20
C ASP A 57 6.42 12.17 -15.41
N TRP A 58 5.33 11.55 -14.96
CA TRP A 58 5.19 10.11 -15.09
C TRP A 58 5.13 9.63 -16.54
N MET A 59 4.58 10.43 -17.46
CA MET A 59 4.48 10.02 -18.86
C MET A 59 5.84 9.89 -19.52
N ALA A 60 6.79 10.79 -19.18
CA ALA A 60 8.16 10.73 -19.64
C ALA A 60 9.02 9.71 -18.86
N GLU A 61 8.78 9.57 -17.56
CA GLU A 61 9.58 8.69 -16.70
C GLU A 61 9.20 7.21 -16.81
N LYS A 62 7.97 6.88 -17.22
CA LYS A 62 7.42 5.52 -17.21
C LYS A 62 8.31 4.46 -17.88
N THR A 63 8.81 4.73 -19.09
CA THR A 63 9.65 3.77 -19.83
C THR A 63 11.03 3.56 -19.22
N THR A 64 11.39 4.35 -18.20
CA THR A 64 12.67 4.24 -17.47
C THR A 64 12.55 3.36 -16.24
N THR A 65 11.33 2.98 -15.83
CA THR A 65 11.12 2.15 -14.64
C THR A 65 10.98 0.67 -14.98
N PRO A 66 11.38 -0.24 -14.06
CA PRO A 66 11.11 -1.67 -14.25
C PRO A 66 9.60 -1.90 -14.40
N PHE A 67 9.23 -2.72 -15.38
CA PHE A 67 7.85 -3.04 -15.74
C PHE A 67 6.97 -1.82 -16.10
N GLU A 68 7.58 -0.65 -16.29
CA GLU A 68 6.87 0.60 -16.55
C GLU A 68 5.80 0.92 -15.49
N CYS A 69 6.07 0.53 -14.24
CA CYS A 69 5.12 0.64 -13.14
C CYS A 69 5.73 1.37 -11.93
N LEU A 70 4.84 1.71 -10.99
CA LEU A 70 5.14 2.17 -9.64
C LEU A 70 4.25 1.36 -8.67
N PRO A 71 4.66 1.10 -7.42
CA PRO A 71 5.82 1.68 -6.72
C PRO A 71 7.17 1.06 -7.07
N ILE A 72 8.23 1.82 -6.76
CA ILE A 72 9.62 1.35 -6.72
C ILE A 72 10.18 1.64 -5.34
N LEU A 73 10.82 0.65 -4.74
CA LEU A 73 11.62 0.83 -3.54
C LEU A 73 13.09 0.83 -3.91
N TYR A 74 13.77 1.89 -3.51
CA TYR A 74 15.22 1.98 -3.55
C TYR A 74 15.79 1.65 -2.18
N ILE A 75 16.75 0.73 -2.14
CA ILE A 75 17.41 0.23 -0.93
C ILE A 75 18.85 0.71 -0.99
N ARG A 76 19.27 1.50 -0.01
CA ARG A 76 20.57 2.17 -0.02
C ARG A 76 21.48 1.63 1.06
N LYS A 77 22.73 1.38 0.70
CA LYS A 77 23.82 1.08 1.64
C LYS A 77 25.11 1.68 1.09
N ASP A 78 25.82 2.43 1.92
CA ASP A 78 26.97 3.25 1.49
C ASP A 78 26.60 4.13 0.28
N ASN A 79 27.37 4.06 -0.80
CA ASN A 79 27.13 4.77 -2.07
C ASN A 79 26.43 3.90 -3.12
N LYS A 80 25.80 2.79 -2.70
CA LYS A 80 25.13 1.84 -3.60
C LYS A 80 23.62 1.87 -3.39
N GLU A 81 22.88 1.65 -4.48
CA GLU A 81 21.43 1.62 -4.48
C GLU A 81 20.94 0.41 -5.28
N LEU A 82 20.00 -0.34 -4.71
CA LEU A 82 19.24 -1.38 -5.39
C LEU A 82 17.80 -0.94 -5.57
N MET A 83 17.13 -1.48 -6.59
CA MET A 83 15.70 -1.24 -6.81
C MET A 83 14.90 -2.53 -6.80
N ILE A 84 13.72 -2.47 -6.17
CA ILE A 84 12.65 -3.46 -6.26
C ILE A 84 11.41 -2.75 -6.79
N SER A 85 10.65 -3.40 -7.66
CA SER A 85 9.38 -2.90 -8.20
C SER A 85 8.24 -3.86 -7.87
N GLU A 86 7.01 -3.42 -8.08
CA GLU A 86 5.76 -4.08 -7.67
C GLU A 86 5.48 -4.01 -6.16
N CYS A 87 4.24 -3.70 -5.78
CA CYS A 87 3.89 -3.49 -4.38
C CYS A 87 4.06 -4.74 -3.51
N THR A 88 3.65 -5.92 -3.98
CA THR A 88 3.71 -7.15 -3.17
C THR A 88 5.14 -7.60 -2.85
N PRO A 89 6.09 -7.66 -3.81
CA PRO A 89 7.49 -7.93 -3.50
C PRO A 89 8.13 -6.90 -2.58
N ILE A 90 7.84 -5.61 -2.79
CA ILE A 90 8.33 -4.53 -1.91
C ILE A 90 7.80 -4.72 -0.50
N GLU A 91 6.49 -4.94 -0.36
CA GLU A 91 5.82 -5.07 0.93
C GLU A 91 6.33 -6.30 1.70
N HIS A 92 6.56 -7.43 1.01
CA HIS A 92 7.14 -8.64 1.59
C HIS A 92 8.59 -8.44 2.03
N TYR A 93 9.41 -7.77 1.22
CA TYR A 93 10.79 -7.44 1.57
C TYR A 93 10.84 -6.55 2.82
N LEU A 94 10.09 -5.44 2.83
CA LEU A 94 10.04 -4.53 3.97
C LEU A 94 9.51 -5.23 5.22
N ALA A 95 8.46 -6.05 5.09
CA ALA A 95 7.93 -6.79 6.22
C ALA A 95 8.97 -7.74 6.83
N ARG A 96 9.77 -8.42 6.01
CA ARG A 96 10.85 -9.25 6.52
C ARG A 96 11.94 -8.43 7.20
N GLN A 97 12.37 -7.33 6.58
CA GLN A 97 13.45 -6.50 7.12
C GLN A 97 13.08 -5.76 8.40
N LEU A 98 11.81 -5.40 8.54
CA LEU A 98 11.32 -4.56 9.64
C LEU A 98 10.55 -5.37 10.71
N GLY A 99 10.47 -6.70 10.57
CA GLY A 99 9.87 -7.58 11.58
C GLY A 99 8.34 -7.70 11.53
N PHE A 100 7.71 -7.43 10.38
CA PHE A 100 6.26 -7.55 10.16
C PHE A 100 5.83 -8.84 9.45
N LEU A 101 6.69 -9.86 9.39
CA LEU A 101 6.41 -11.10 8.63
C LEU A 101 6.26 -12.34 9.52
N GLY A 102 5.93 -12.13 10.81
CA GLY A 102 5.81 -13.21 11.77
C GLY A 102 7.15 -13.87 12.13
N LYS A 103 7.09 -14.88 12.98
CA LYS A 103 8.29 -15.56 13.55
C LYS A 103 8.61 -16.87 12.86
N ASN A 104 7.68 -17.43 12.10
CA ASN A 104 7.80 -18.73 11.48
C ASN A 104 7.01 -18.78 10.16
N GLN A 105 7.25 -19.85 9.40
CA GLN A 105 6.64 -20.03 8.08
C GLN A 105 5.11 -20.08 8.11
N TYR A 106 4.52 -20.62 9.16
CA TYR A 106 3.06 -20.69 9.30
C TYR A 106 2.47 -19.28 9.46
N GLU A 107 3.03 -18.49 10.37
CA GLU A 107 2.65 -17.08 10.56
C GLU A 107 2.85 -16.26 9.28
N GLU A 108 4.02 -16.37 8.62
CA GLU A 108 4.28 -15.72 7.33
C GLU A 108 3.21 -16.08 6.29
N THR A 109 2.86 -17.36 6.17
CA THR A 109 1.87 -17.83 5.20
C THR A 109 0.47 -17.26 5.49
N LEU A 110 0.08 -17.20 6.77
CA LEU A 110 -1.19 -16.59 7.17
C LEU A 110 -1.21 -15.09 6.91
N ILE A 111 -0.15 -14.37 7.28
CA ILE A 111 0.03 -12.94 6.97
C ILE A 111 -0.17 -12.71 5.48
N MET A 112 0.53 -13.49 4.65
CA MET A 112 0.48 -13.34 3.20
C MET A 112 -0.88 -13.73 2.60
N SER A 113 -1.63 -14.63 3.24
CA SER A 113 -2.99 -14.97 2.80
C SER A 113 -3.95 -13.78 2.97
N PHE A 114 -3.96 -13.14 4.14
CA PHE A 114 -4.79 -11.96 4.38
C PHE A 114 -4.33 -10.74 3.57
N HIS A 115 -3.02 -10.55 3.46
CA HIS A 115 -2.41 -9.53 2.60
C HIS A 115 -2.85 -9.70 1.14
N SER A 116 -2.79 -10.93 0.61
CA SER A 116 -3.17 -11.26 -0.76
C SER A 116 -4.66 -11.01 -1.01
N SER A 117 -5.53 -11.36 -0.05
CA SER A 117 -6.97 -11.04 -0.11
C SER A 117 -7.21 -9.54 -0.26
N SER A 118 -6.58 -8.72 0.59
CA SER A 118 -6.67 -7.25 0.55
C SER A 118 -6.10 -6.67 -0.75
N SER A 119 -4.97 -7.20 -1.23
CA SER A 119 -4.35 -6.78 -2.49
C SER A 119 -5.21 -7.13 -3.71
N SER A 120 -5.89 -8.28 -3.67
CA SER A 120 -6.81 -8.73 -4.71
C SER A 120 -8.05 -7.85 -4.79
N LEU A 121 -8.61 -7.46 -3.63
CA LEU A 121 -9.73 -6.51 -3.58
C LEU A 121 -9.33 -5.16 -4.18
N LEU A 122 -8.17 -4.61 -3.80
CA LEU A 122 -7.69 -3.32 -4.30
C LEU A 122 -7.40 -3.36 -5.80
N SER A 123 -6.78 -4.44 -6.29
CA SER A 123 -6.54 -4.65 -7.73
C SER A 123 -7.85 -4.77 -8.51
N THR A 124 -8.83 -5.48 -7.96
CA THR A 124 -10.17 -5.59 -8.54
C THR A 124 -10.85 -4.23 -8.60
N PHE A 125 -10.79 -3.44 -7.52
CA PHE A 125 -11.34 -2.08 -7.50
C PHE A 125 -10.69 -1.19 -8.57
N GLY A 126 -9.36 -1.20 -8.66
CA GLY A 126 -8.61 -0.46 -9.67
C GLY A 126 -9.04 -0.79 -11.09
N ASN A 127 -9.01 -2.07 -11.45
CA ASN A 127 -9.27 -2.53 -12.82
C ASN A 127 -10.76 -2.51 -13.20
N PHE A 128 -11.65 -2.88 -12.27
CA PHE A 128 -13.07 -3.02 -12.53
C PHE A 128 -13.85 -1.70 -12.36
N VAL A 129 -13.34 -0.77 -11.55
CA VAL A 129 -14.02 0.50 -11.25
C VAL A 129 -13.21 1.70 -11.69
N VAL A 130 -12.02 1.93 -11.11
CA VAL A 130 -11.28 3.19 -11.24
C VAL A 130 -10.89 3.46 -12.69
N TRP A 131 -10.32 2.46 -13.36
CA TRP A 131 -9.79 2.58 -14.72
C TRP A 131 -10.74 2.06 -15.80
N ASN A 132 -11.99 1.75 -15.44
CA ASN A 132 -13.00 1.29 -16.37
C ASN A 132 -13.63 2.45 -17.17
N GLN A 133 -14.37 2.13 -18.23
CA GLN A 133 -15.01 3.12 -19.09
C GLN A 133 -16.01 3.99 -18.30
N PRO A 134 -16.05 5.31 -18.53
CA PRO A 134 -16.89 6.23 -17.74
C PRO A 134 -18.36 5.81 -17.68
N GLU A 135 -18.91 5.27 -18.77
CA GLU A 135 -20.33 4.95 -18.93
C GLU A 135 -20.79 3.77 -18.07
N VAL A 136 -19.86 2.89 -17.66
CA VAL A 136 -20.17 1.71 -16.83
C VAL A 136 -19.62 1.82 -15.41
N ARG A 137 -18.81 2.85 -15.12
CA ARG A 137 -18.10 3.00 -13.85
C ARG A 137 -19.05 3.00 -12.65
N ASP A 138 -20.16 3.74 -12.69
CA ASP A 138 -21.10 3.82 -11.58
C ASP A 138 -21.79 2.48 -11.31
N LYS A 139 -22.17 1.76 -12.36
CA LYS A 139 -22.74 0.40 -12.25
C LYS A 139 -21.72 -0.57 -11.64
N CYS A 140 -20.47 -0.54 -12.12
CA CYS A 140 -19.39 -1.38 -11.59
C CYS A 140 -19.07 -1.02 -10.15
N TYR A 141 -19.11 0.26 -9.78
CA TYR A 141 -18.86 0.71 -8.41
C TYR A 141 -19.95 0.24 -7.46
N ASN A 142 -21.21 0.37 -7.84
CA ASN A 142 -22.34 -0.12 -7.03
C ASN A 142 -22.27 -1.63 -6.82
N TYR A 143 -21.98 -2.40 -7.88
CA TYR A 143 -21.76 -3.85 -7.75
C TYR A 143 -20.57 -4.16 -6.83
N PHE A 144 -19.45 -3.45 -7.00
CA PHE A 144 -18.27 -3.61 -6.16
C PHE A 144 -18.62 -3.40 -4.68
N LYS A 145 -19.28 -2.28 -4.34
CA LYS A 145 -19.67 -1.96 -2.96
C LYS A 145 -20.61 -3.01 -2.37
N GLN A 146 -21.68 -3.35 -3.09
CA GLN A 146 -22.75 -4.21 -2.58
C GLN A 146 -22.35 -5.69 -2.51
N SER A 147 -21.47 -6.15 -3.41
CA SER A 147 -21.08 -7.55 -3.52
C SER A 147 -19.64 -7.81 -3.09
N LEU A 148 -18.67 -7.24 -3.79
CA LEU A 148 -17.26 -7.62 -3.63
C LEU A 148 -16.67 -7.11 -2.31
N LEU A 149 -16.92 -5.84 -1.99
CA LEU A 149 -16.51 -5.22 -0.74
C LEU A 149 -17.25 -5.84 0.45
N THR A 150 -18.58 -5.99 0.37
CA THR A 150 -19.37 -6.67 1.41
C THR A 150 -18.82 -8.06 1.71
N ARG A 151 -18.55 -8.88 0.68
CA ARG A 151 -18.00 -10.22 0.87
C ARG A 151 -16.62 -10.19 1.53
N TRP A 152 -15.75 -9.27 1.12
CA TRP A 152 -14.44 -9.12 1.74
C TRP A 152 -14.58 -8.74 3.22
N ILE A 153 -15.43 -7.75 3.55
CA ILE A 153 -15.73 -7.33 4.92
C ILE A 153 -16.23 -8.51 5.76
N THR A 154 -17.25 -9.23 5.29
CA THR A 154 -17.83 -10.37 6.02
C THR A 154 -16.81 -11.47 6.28
N ASN A 155 -16.00 -11.84 5.29
CA ASN A 155 -14.98 -12.88 5.46
C ASN A 155 -13.87 -12.44 6.43
N HIS A 156 -13.41 -11.20 6.31
CA HIS A 156 -12.35 -10.64 7.15
C HIS A 156 -12.82 -10.45 8.60
N GLU A 157 -14.07 -10.06 8.83
CA GLU A 157 -14.70 -10.01 10.15
C GLU A 157 -14.77 -11.39 10.79
N MET A 158 -15.26 -12.41 10.06
CA MET A 158 -15.35 -13.79 10.55
C MET A 158 -14.00 -14.30 11.06
N HIS A 159 -12.93 -14.13 10.28
CA HIS A 159 -11.59 -14.55 10.70
C HIS A 159 -11.06 -13.79 11.93
N LEU A 160 -11.40 -12.51 12.07
CA LEU A 160 -11.00 -11.72 13.25
C LEU A 160 -11.82 -12.09 14.49
N VAL A 161 -13.09 -12.43 14.33
CA VAL A 161 -13.94 -12.95 15.40
C VAL A 161 -13.38 -14.28 15.90
N ASP A 162 -13.04 -15.20 14.99
CA ASP A 162 -12.40 -16.47 15.31
C ASP A 162 -11.03 -16.27 16.00
N ASN A 163 -10.32 -15.19 15.67
CA ASN A 163 -9.09 -14.75 16.34
C ASN A 163 -9.33 -13.97 17.65
N GLY A 164 -10.54 -14.05 18.21
CA GLY A 164 -10.87 -13.45 19.50
C GLY A 164 -11.11 -11.93 19.49
N SER A 165 -11.31 -11.31 18.32
CA SER A 165 -11.61 -9.88 18.17
C SER A 165 -10.59 -8.95 18.87
N ASN A 166 -9.33 -9.36 18.87
CA ASN A 166 -8.25 -8.69 19.61
C ASN A 166 -7.74 -7.40 18.91
N GLY A 167 -8.19 -7.11 17.69
CA GLY A 167 -7.76 -5.95 16.91
C GLY A 167 -6.55 -6.21 16.03
N HIS A 168 -6.21 -7.47 15.78
CA HIS A 168 -5.12 -7.90 14.90
C HIS A 168 -5.48 -9.20 14.17
N TYR A 169 -5.07 -9.32 12.92
CA TYR A 169 -4.74 -10.59 12.30
C TYR A 169 -3.37 -11.02 12.82
N ILE A 170 -2.34 -10.32 12.33
CA ILE A 170 -0.92 -10.52 12.55
C ILE A 170 -0.11 -9.52 11.67
N THR A 171 0.51 -8.50 12.27
CA THR A 171 1.60 -7.67 11.68
C THR A 171 1.29 -7.03 10.30
N LEU A 172 1.97 -7.41 9.20
CA LEU A 172 1.77 -6.80 7.86
C LEU A 172 0.31 -6.88 7.38
N ALA A 173 -0.41 -7.96 7.71
CA ALA A 173 -1.81 -8.10 7.33
C ALA A 173 -2.69 -7.00 7.95
N ASP A 174 -2.37 -6.57 9.17
CA ASP A 174 -3.08 -5.50 9.88
C ASP A 174 -2.87 -4.17 9.15
N ILE A 175 -1.60 -3.86 8.83
CA ILE A 175 -1.21 -2.64 8.13
C ILE A 175 -1.85 -2.59 6.75
N LYS A 176 -1.83 -3.70 5.99
CA LYS A 176 -2.46 -3.75 4.67
C LYS A 176 -3.97 -3.55 4.74
N THR A 177 -4.63 -4.20 5.70
CA THR A 177 -6.08 -4.11 5.89
C THR A 177 -6.51 -2.71 6.29
N ALA A 178 -5.83 -2.09 7.27
CA ALA A 178 -6.13 -0.72 7.68
C ALA A 178 -5.97 0.28 6.52
N ASN A 179 -4.93 0.11 5.70
CA ASN A 179 -4.71 0.95 4.53
C ASN A 179 -5.77 0.75 3.44
N VAL A 180 -6.25 -0.48 3.23
CA VAL A 180 -7.37 -0.73 2.31
C VAL A 180 -8.63 -0.02 2.79
N ILE A 181 -8.94 -0.06 4.10
CA ILE A 181 -10.06 0.67 4.68
C ILE A 181 -9.88 2.19 4.48
N GLU A 182 -8.69 2.72 4.75
CA GLU A 182 -8.37 4.14 4.59
C GLU A 182 -8.54 4.63 3.13
N ILE A 183 -8.16 3.79 2.16
CA ILE A 183 -8.38 4.06 0.73
C ILE A 183 -9.86 4.14 0.38
N PHE A 184 -10.70 3.29 0.97
CA PHE A 184 -12.14 3.26 0.69
C PHE A 184 -12.88 4.41 1.39
N ILE A 185 -12.50 4.81 2.60
CA ILE A 185 -13.10 6.01 3.23
C ILE A 185 -12.66 7.32 2.56
N CYS A 186 -11.65 7.27 1.67
CA CYS A 186 -11.28 8.40 0.81
C CYS A 186 -12.11 8.50 -0.50
N GLN A 187 -13.05 7.59 -0.76
CA GLN A 187 -13.96 7.70 -1.91
C GLN A 187 -14.94 8.88 -1.74
N PRO A 188 -15.60 9.34 -2.82
CA PRO A 188 -16.59 10.43 -2.73
C PRO A 188 -17.72 10.16 -1.72
N ASP A 189 -18.12 8.91 -1.55
CA ASP A 189 -19.10 8.39 -0.59
C ASP A 189 -18.44 7.76 0.66
N GLY A 190 -17.22 8.20 1.00
CA GLY A 190 -16.40 7.60 2.05
C GLY A 190 -17.07 7.52 3.43
N ASN A 191 -17.99 8.43 3.77
CA ASN A 191 -18.76 8.36 5.02
C ASN A 191 -19.70 7.14 5.05
N GLU A 192 -20.35 6.80 3.92
CA GLU A 192 -21.21 5.61 3.81
C GLU A 192 -20.36 4.34 3.94
N LEU A 193 -19.20 4.31 3.28
CA LEU A 193 -18.26 3.19 3.36
C LEU A 193 -17.69 3.03 4.77
N ALA A 194 -17.39 4.13 5.47
CA ALA A 194 -16.96 4.08 6.87
C ALA A 194 -18.02 3.41 7.75
N ILE A 195 -19.30 3.76 7.58
CA ILE A 195 -20.41 3.11 8.30
C ILE A 195 -20.48 1.62 7.96
N GLN A 196 -20.29 1.25 6.68
CA GLN A 196 -20.28 -0.15 6.26
C GLN A 196 -19.18 -0.95 6.98
N PHE A 197 -17.96 -0.41 7.10
CA PHE A 197 -16.88 -1.05 7.86
C PHE A 197 -17.15 -1.08 9.37
N GLN A 198 -17.73 -0.01 9.93
CA GLN A 198 -18.04 0.08 11.36
C GLN A 198 -19.09 -0.95 11.81
N ASN A 199 -19.93 -1.44 10.91
CA ASN A 199 -20.84 -2.57 11.17
C ASN A 199 -20.11 -3.93 11.32
N SER A 200 -18.79 -3.98 11.11
CA SER A 200 -17.92 -5.13 11.34
C SER A 200 -16.88 -4.76 12.41
N PRO A 201 -17.24 -4.87 13.70
CA PRO A 201 -16.49 -4.28 14.79
C PRO A 201 -15.09 -4.87 14.97
N ALA A 202 -14.87 -6.16 14.70
CA ALA A 202 -13.53 -6.74 14.83
C ALA A 202 -12.59 -6.19 13.75
N LEU A 203 -13.07 -6.06 12.52
CA LEU A 203 -12.36 -5.44 11.40
C LEU A 203 -12.11 -3.95 11.62
N TRP A 204 -13.12 -3.22 12.09
CA TRP A 204 -12.94 -1.80 12.44
C TRP A 204 -11.92 -1.62 13.55
N LYS A 205 -11.87 -2.52 14.53
CA LYS A 205 -10.86 -2.51 15.58
C LYS A 205 -9.44 -2.67 15.02
N VAL A 206 -9.21 -3.49 14.01
CA VAL A 206 -7.89 -3.55 13.32
C VAL A 206 -7.52 -2.20 12.73
N TYR A 207 -8.46 -1.58 12.01
CA TYR A 207 -8.26 -0.24 11.46
C TYR A 207 -7.88 0.76 12.56
N GLU A 208 -8.63 0.83 13.65
CA GLU A 208 -8.34 1.76 14.74
C GLU A 208 -7.02 1.46 15.44
N THR A 209 -6.73 0.19 15.71
CA THR A 209 -5.48 -0.22 16.37
C THR A 209 -4.26 0.20 15.55
N VAL A 210 -4.29 -0.01 14.24
CA VAL A 210 -3.22 0.44 13.34
C VAL A 210 -3.23 1.96 13.20
N THR A 211 -4.39 2.57 13.02
CA THR A 211 -4.50 4.01 12.70
C THR A 211 -4.22 4.93 13.87
N LYS A 212 -4.43 4.45 15.10
CA LYS A 212 -4.20 5.20 16.33
C LYS A 212 -2.92 4.77 17.05
N HIS A 213 -2.11 3.89 16.44
CA HIS A 213 -0.88 3.42 17.08
C HIS A 213 0.09 4.59 17.32
N PRO A 214 0.67 4.75 18.54
CA PRO A 214 1.52 5.89 18.88
C PRO A 214 2.74 6.06 17.96
N LEU A 215 3.35 4.96 17.50
CA LEU A 215 4.49 5.01 16.57
C LEU A 215 4.17 5.65 15.20
N LEU A 216 2.90 5.77 14.84
CA LEU A 216 2.48 6.46 13.62
C LEU A 216 1.96 7.88 13.87
N ALA A 217 1.91 8.36 15.11
CA ALA A 217 1.34 9.67 15.42
C ALA A 217 2.06 10.82 14.68
N ASP A 218 3.38 10.81 14.68
CA ASP A 218 4.19 11.83 13.99
C ASP A 218 3.99 11.75 12.47
N TRP A 219 4.03 10.54 11.91
CA TRP A 219 3.78 10.31 10.49
C TRP A 219 2.39 10.80 10.08
N ARG A 220 1.34 10.44 10.82
CA ARG A 220 -0.04 10.81 10.47
C ARG A 220 -0.37 12.28 10.68
N SER A 221 0.33 12.96 11.59
CA SER A 221 0.11 14.39 11.85
C SER A 221 0.91 15.30 10.91
N CYS A 222 1.92 14.77 10.22
CA CYS A 222 2.77 15.55 9.32
C CYS A 222 2.03 16.04 8.07
N GLU A 223 2.53 17.12 7.48
CA GLU A 223 1.93 17.74 6.30
C GLU A 223 1.97 16.81 5.07
N SER A 224 3.02 15.99 4.95
CA SER A 224 3.12 15.02 3.85
C SER A 224 1.95 14.04 3.85
N PHE A 225 1.59 13.50 5.01
CA PHE A 225 0.47 12.56 5.14
C PHE A 225 -0.88 13.22 4.82
N LYS A 226 -1.13 14.42 5.36
CA LYS A 226 -2.36 15.19 5.04
C LYS A 226 -2.49 15.46 3.54
N LYS A 227 -1.38 15.78 2.89
CA LYS A 227 -1.34 15.97 1.43
C LYS A 227 -1.61 14.69 0.66
N LEU A 228 -1.10 13.54 1.11
CA LEU A 228 -1.43 12.23 0.54
C LEU A 228 -2.94 11.95 0.65
N GLU A 229 -3.56 12.23 1.80
CA GLU A 229 -4.99 12.05 2.03
C GLU A 229 -5.82 12.93 1.08
N GLN A 230 -5.51 14.23 1.06
CA GLN A 230 -6.21 15.21 0.20
C GLN A 230 -6.10 14.82 -1.27
N ASN A 231 -4.90 14.47 -1.72
CA ASN A 231 -4.67 14.04 -3.09
C ASN A 231 -5.39 12.73 -3.42
N THR A 232 -5.52 11.82 -2.46
CA THR A 232 -6.27 10.57 -2.64
C THR A 232 -7.75 10.85 -2.87
N LYS A 233 -8.35 11.74 -2.05
CA LYS A 233 -9.74 12.19 -2.24
C LYS A 233 -9.93 12.90 -3.58
N LEU A 234 -8.99 13.74 -4.00
CA LEU A 234 -9.03 14.40 -5.31
C LEU A 234 -8.89 13.39 -6.47
N CYS A 235 -8.01 12.41 -6.35
CA CYS A 235 -7.83 11.36 -7.33
C CYS A 235 -9.11 10.57 -7.54
N TYR A 236 -9.81 10.17 -6.47
CA TYR A 236 -11.03 9.35 -6.63
C TYR A 236 -12.25 10.11 -7.15
N LYS A 237 -12.29 11.45 -6.98
CA LYS A 237 -13.28 12.31 -7.64
C LYS A 237 -13.14 12.26 -9.16
N ASP A 238 -11.92 12.36 -9.68
CA ASP A 238 -11.64 12.21 -11.11
C ASP A 238 -10.23 11.62 -11.36
N PRO A 239 -10.12 10.28 -11.46
CA PRO A 239 -8.83 9.61 -11.61
C PRO A 239 -8.09 10.00 -12.89
N ARG A 240 -8.84 10.27 -13.97
CA ARG A 240 -8.26 10.60 -15.28
C ARG A 240 -7.70 12.02 -15.28
N ALA A 241 -8.45 12.97 -14.73
CA ALA A 241 -7.94 14.34 -14.60
C ALA A 241 -6.74 14.40 -13.65
N TYR A 242 -6.75 13.62 -12.57
CA TYR A 242 -5.65 13.60 -11.61
C TYR A 242 -4.34 13.10 -12.23
N VAL A 243 -4.37 12.03 -13.04
CA VAL A 243 -3.17 11.52 -13.73
C VAL A 243 -2.65 12.48 -14.79
N ARG A 244 -3.53 13.23 -15.47
CA ARG A 244 -3.16 14.19 -16.52
C ARG A 244 -2.70 15.55 -15.98
N ARG A 245 -2.84 15.80 -14.68
CA ARG A 245 -2.51 17.10 -14.09
C ARG A 245 -0.99 17.34 -14.12
N PRO A 246 -0.50 18.47 -14.64
CA PRO A 246 0.89 18.87 -14.50
C PRO A 246 1.26 18.94 -13.01
N ARG A 247 2.32 18.23 -12.60
CA ARG A 247 2.80 18.28 -11.22
C ARG A 247 3.82 19.41 -11.13
N VAL A 248 3.43 20.51 -10.50
CA VAL A 248 4.37 21.59 -10.20
C VAL A 248 5.36 21.04 -9.17
N VAL A 249 6.65 21.01 -9.54
CA VAL A 249 7.72 20.68 -8.60
C VAL A 249 7.69 21.76 -7.52
N ALA A 250 7.43 21.38 -6.27
CA ALA A 250 7.69 22.28 -5.17
C ALA A 250 9.20 22.43 -5.09
N ASN A 251 9.69 23.66 -5.33
CA ASN A 251 11.09 24.04 -5.11
C ASN A 251 11.48 23.83 -3.64
#